data_AF-A0A0F9M6P6-F1
#
_entry.id   AF-A0A0F9M6P6-F1
#
_cell.length_a   1.000
_cell.length_b   1.000
_cell.length_c   1.000
_cell.angle_alpha   90.00
_cell.angle_beta   90.00
_cell.angle_gamma   90.00
#
_symmetry.space_group_name_H-M   'P 1'
#
loop_
_entity.id
_entity.type
_entity.pdbx_description
1 polymer ?
#
loop_
_entity_poly.entity_id
_entity_poly.type
_entity_poly.pdbx_seq_one_letter_code
_entity_poly.pdbx_strand_id
1 'polypeptide(L)'
;YATFNNGYNLTEGGEGTIGFKQTEKTKRKIGIANRNKIRSEEFKKSVSEAMKGERHPMYGRCGKNNPRFGKKHSEETKKKMSVSHKGKKLSDETKKKLSKTKRKRYKIIAPNGENFIVHGLRNFCRNYKKEKLNHANLIKVAKGKWEHYKGYKCEYMEDKSNAV
;
A
#
# COMPACT_ATOMS: atom_id res chain seq x y z
N TYR A 1 -40.91 -46.08 6.28
CA TYR A 1 -39.50 -46.43 6.00
C TYR A 1 -38.60 -45.31 6.50
N ALA A 2 -38.10 -45.41 7.74
CA ALA A 2 -37.12 -44.46 8.27
C ALA A 2 -35.73 -44.91 7.81
N THR A 3 -35.14 -44.20 6.85
CA THR A 3 -33.76 -44.43 6.37
C THR A 3 -32.69 -43.81 7.29
N PHE A 4 -33.08 -43.39 8.49
CA PHE A 4 -32.16 -42.89 9.49
C PHE A 4 -31.23 -44.04 9.89
N ASN A 5 -29.91 -43.84 9.72
CA ASN A 5 -28.84 -44.81 9.96
C ASN A 5 -28.60 -45.94 8.95
N ASN A 6 -29.28 -45.96 7.79
CA ASN A 6 -28.92 -46.89 6.69
C ASN A 6 -28.04 -46.20 5.63
N GLY A 7 -26.76 -46.02 5.96
CA GLY A 7 -25.64 -45.86 5.02
C GLY A 7 -25.56 -44.59 4.16
N TYR A 8 -26.67 -43.90 3.89
CA TYR A 8 -26.73 -42.81 2.91
C TYR A 8 -27.15 -41.45 3.49
N ASN A 9 -27.77 -41.42 4.68
CA ASN A 9 -28.26 -40.19 5.30
C ASN A 9 -27.61 -39.96 6.67
N LEU A 10 -26.76 -38.93 6.76
CA LEU A 10 -26.08 -38.48 7.99
C LEU A 10 -26.89 -37.44 8.78
N THR A 11 -28.06 -37.06 8.27
CA THR A 11 -29.01 -36.08 8.81
C THR A 11 -30.41 -36.50 8.42
N GLU A 12 -31.41 -36.26 9.26
CA GLU A 12 -32.82 -36.42 8.87
C GLU A 12 -33.10 -35.43 7.74
N GLY A 13 -33.41 -35.97 6.55
CA GLY A 13 -33.42 -35.21 5.30
C GLY A 13 -34.27 -33.94 5.37
N GLY A 14 -33.75 -32.84 4.82
CA GLY A 14 -34.43 -31.55 4.73
C GLY A 14 -33.68 -30.38 5.39
N GLU A 15 -32.87 -30.64 6.42
CA GLU A 15 -32.18 -29.58 7.18
C GLU A 15 -30.76 -29.25 6.68
N GLY A 16 -30.24 -29.99 5.70
CA GLY A 16 -28.86 -29.82 5.23
C GLY A 16 -27.82 -30.14 6.32
N THR A 17 -26.58 -29.67 6.16
CA THR A 17 -25.47 -29.93 7.10
C THR A 17 -25.41 -28.93 8.25
N ILE A 18 -26.56 -28.38 8.66
CA ILE A 18 -26.63 -27.39 9.74
C ILE A 18 -26.18 -28.09 11.04
N GLY A 19 -25.06 -27.64 11.60
CA GLY A 19 -24.47 -28.20 12.82
C GLY A 19 -23.44 -29.32 12.63
N PHE A 20 -23.26 -29.84 11.40
CA PHE A 20 -22.28 -30.90 11.15
C PHE A 20 -20.84 -30.37 11.24
N LYS A 21 -20.11 -30.80 12.28
CA LYS A 21 -18.70 -30.46 12.47
C LYS A 21 -17.83 -31.60 11.94
N GLN A 22 -17.09 -31.32 10.87
CA GLN A 22 -16.10 -32.24 10.33
C GLN A 22 -15.11 -32.69 11.42
N THR A 23 -14.79 -33.99 11.42
CA THR A 23 -13.76 -34.52 12.32
C THR A 23 -12.39 -33.94 11.97
N GLU A 24 -11.50 -33.85 12.96
CA GLU A 24 -10.12 -33.37 12.74
C GLU A 24 -9.36 -34.20 11.69
N LYS A 25 -9.63 -35.52 11.64
CA LYS A 25 -9.09 -36.41 10.62
C LYS A 25 -9.54 -36.01 9.21
N THR A 26 -10.83 -35.67 9.02
CA THR A 26 -11.36 -35.25 7.72
C THR A 26 -10.85 -33.87 7.33
N LYS A 27 -10.81 -32.90 8.26
CA LYS A 27 -10.22 -31.58 8.01
C LYS A 27 -8.75 -31.70 7.56
N ARG A 28 -7.98 -32.56 8.22
CA ARG A 28 -6.58 -32.83 7.85
C ARG A 28 -6.47 -33.43 6.44
N LYS A 29 -7.32 -34.39 6.07
CA LYS A 29 -7.36 -34.96 4.70
C LYS A 29 -7.64 -33.90 3.63
N ILE A 30 -8.64 -33.05 3.86
CA ILE A 30 -8.98 -31.93 2.95
C ILE A 30 -7.81 -30.96 2.83
N GLY A 31 -7.17 -30.63 3.96
CA GLY A 31 -6.00 -29.75 4.00
C GLY A 31 -4.82 -30.30 3.20
N ILE A 32 -4.54 -31.61 3.32
CA ILE A 32 -3.48 -32.28 2.56
C ILE A 32 -3.79 -32.26 1.06
N ALA A 33 -5.02 -32.61 0.67
CA ALA A 33 -5.44 -32.68 -0.74
C ALA A 33 -5.35 -31.32 -1.45
N ASN A 34 -5.55 -30.21 -0.73
CA ASN A 34 -5.48 -28.87 -1.29
C ASN A 34 -4.10 -28.22 -1.20
N ARG A 35 -3.18 -28.78 -0.38
CA ARG A 35 -1.84 -28.22 -0.22
C ARG A 35 -1.06 -28.40 -1.52
N ASN A 36 -0.32 -27.36 -1.91
CA ASN A 36 0.51 -27.31 -3.12
C ASN A 36 -0.24 -27.50 -4.45
N LYS A 37 -1.58 -27.44 -4.46
CA LYS A 37 -2.35 -27.48 -5.71
C LYS A 37 -2.12 -26.20 -6.51
N ILE A 38 -1.34 -26.29 -7.57
CA ILE A 38 -1.12 -25.20 -8.52
C ILE A 38 -2.37 -25.07 -9.39
N ARG A 39 -2.93 -23.86 -9.47
CA ARG A 39 -4.04 -23.55 -10.37
C ARG A 39 -3.51 -23.16 -11.75
N SER A 40 -4.23 -23.53 -12.79
CA SER A 40 -3.92 -23.10 -14.16
C SER A 40 -3.97 -21.58 -14.26
N GLU A 41 -3.19 -21.02 -15.19
CA GLU A 41 -3.19 -19.58 -15.45
C GLU A 41 -4.56 -19.09 -15.93
N GLU A 42 -5.26 -19.89 -16.73
CA GLU A 42 -6.64 -19.60 -17.18
C GLU A 42 -7.60 -19.44 -16.00
N PHE A 43 -7.51 -20.32 -15.00
CA PHE A 43 -8.34 -20.22 -13.79
C PHE A 43 -8.02 -18.94 -13.01
N LYS A 44 -6.74 -18.60 -12.84
CA LYS A 44 -6.33 -17.36 -12.17
C LYS A 44 -6.85 -16.13 -12.91
N LYS A 45 -6.78 -16.13 -14.24
CA LYS A 45 -7.28 -15.05 -15.09
C LYS A 45 -8.79 -14.89 -14.97
N SER A 46 -9.54 -15.99 -15.08
CA SER A 46 -11.00 -16.00 -14.91
C SER A 46 -11.45 -15.42 -13.57
N VAL A 47 -10.83 -15.84 -12.46
CA VAL A 47 -11.13 -15.31 -11.13
C VAL A 47 -10.77 -13.83 -11.03
N SER A 48 -9.62 -13.42 -11.57
CA SER A 48 -9.21 -12.01 -11.61
C SER A 48 -10.20 -11.14 -12.39
N GLU A 49 -10.71 -11.63 -13.52
CA GLU A 49 -11.70 -10.94 -14.34
C GLU A 49 -13.07 -10.84 -13.66
N ALA A 50 -13.47 -11.86 -12.90
CA ALA A 50 -14.68 -11.81 -12.10
C ALA A 50 -14.58 -10.81 -10.93
N MET A 51 -13.38 -10.61 -10.39
CA MET A 51 -13.13 -9.83 -9.17
C MET A 51 -12.53 -8.43 -9.43
N LYS A 52 -12.66 -7.90 -10.65
CA LYS A 52 -12.18 -6.55 -11.00
C LYS A 52 -13.33 -5.58 -11.30
N GLY A 53 -13.02 -4.30 -11.19
CA GLY A 53 -13.94 -3.22 -11.55
C GLY A 53 -15.25 -3.27 -10.75
N GLU A 54 -16.35 -2.92 -11.41
CA GLU A 54 -17.68 -2.76 -10.78
C GLU A 54 -18.28 -4.05 -10.26
N ARG A 55 -17.85 -5.19 -10.81
CA ARG A 55 -18.30 -6.53 -10.40
C ARG A 55 -17.72 -6.95 -9.04
N HIS A 56 -16.65 -6.29 -8.58
CA HIS A 56 -16.07 -6.64 -7.30
C HIS A 56 -17.06 -6.29 -6.17
N PRO A 57 -17.33 -7.20 -5.20
CA PRO A 57 -18.33 -6.96 -4.15
C PRO A 57 -18.09 -5.70 -3.30
N MET A 58 -16.83 -5.24 -3.24
CA MET A 58 -16.42 -4.04 -2.53
C MET A 58 -16.27 -2.81 -3.43
N TYR A 59 -16.58 -2.91 -4.72
CA TYR A 59 -16.54 -1.75 -5.62
C TYR A 59 -17.50 -0.66 -5.10
N GLY A 60 -17.08 0.60 -5.18
CA GLY A 60 -17.84 1.74 -4.67
C GLY A 60 -17.97 1.82 -3.14
N ARG A 61 -17.51 0.81 -2.37
CA ARG A 61 -17.57 0.81 -0.89
C ARG A 61 -16.40 1.58 -0.30
N CYS A 62 -16.44 2.91 -0.40
CA CYS A 62 -15.49 3.83 0.22
C CYS A 62 -16.13 4.62 1.37
N GLY A 63 -15.31 5.28 2.19
CA GLY A 63 -15.78 6.08 3.32
C GLY A 63 -16.69 5.29 4.25
N LYS A 64 -17.88 5.85 4.56
CA LYS A 64 -18.90 5.24 5.44
C LYS A 64 -19.43 3.89 4.95
N ASN A 65 -19.39 3.63 3.64
CA ASN A 65 -19.89 2.39 3.05
C ASN A 65 -18.89 1.22 3.17
N ASN A 66 -17.66 1.49 3.61
CA ASN A 66 -16.69 0.44 3.88
C ASN A 66 -17.10 -0.34 5.16
N PRO A 67 -17.23 -1.68 5.13
CA PRO A 67 -17.57 -2.50 6.32
C PRO A 67 -16.64 -2.34 7.54
N ARG A 68 -15.42 -1.81 7.31
CA ARG A 68 -14.42 -1.51 8.33
C ARG A 68 -14.36 -0.03 8.71
N PHE A 69 -15.20 0.83 8.15
CA PHE A 69 -15.28 2.24 8.52
C PHE A 69 -15.58 2.39 10.02
N GLY A 70 -14.85 3.28 10.70
CA GLY A 70 -14.96 3.50 12.14
C GLY A 70 -14.39 2.40 13.04
N LYS A 71 -14.06 1.21 12.51
CA LYS A 71 -13.53 0.10 13.31
C LYS A 71 -12.01 0.21 13.50
N LYS A 72 -11.55 0.29 14.75
CA LYS A 72 -10.12 0.28 15.09
C LYS A 72 -9.57 -1.15 15.13
N HIS A 73 -8.28 -1.31 14.81
CA HIS A 73 -7.56 -2.57 15.06
C HIS A 73 -7.23 -2.70 16.54
N SER A 74 -7.26 -3.93 17.07
CA SER A 74 -6.77 -4.24 18.42
C SER A 74 -5.27 -4.04 18.52
N GLU A 75 -4.76 -3.78 19.73
CA GLU A 75 -3.32 -3.62 19.97
C GLU A 75 -2.53 -4.87 19.56
N GLU A 76 -3.08 -6.06 19.82
CA GLU A 76 -2.47 -7.32 19.37
C GLU A 76 -2.33 -7.39 17.85
N THR A 77 -3.37 -6.97 17.10
CA THR A 77 -3.33 -6.95 15.63
C THR A 77 -2.31 -5.94 15.11
N LYS A 78 -2.24 -4.75 15.71
CA LYS A 78 -1.22 -3.74 15.38
C LYS A 78 0.18 -4.27 15.61
N LYS A 79 0.41 -4.98 16.72
CA LYS A 79 1.70 -5.60 17.04
C LYS A 79 2.07 -6.66 15.99
N LYS A 80 1.14 -7.56 15.64
CA LYS A 80 1.34 -8.57 14.59
C LYS A 80 1.69 -7.91 13.24
N MET A 81 0.95 -6.88 12.85
CA MET A 81 1.26 -6.11 11.64
C MET A 81 2.65 -5.49 11.70
N SER A 82 3.01 -4.82 12.81
CA SER A 82 4.33 -4.20 12.99
C SER A 82 5.46 -5.23 12.85
N VAL A 83 5.35 -6.37 13.54
CA VAL A 83 6.36 -7.45 13.46
C VAL A 83 6.49 -7.96 12.04
N SER A 84 5.36 -8.20 11.35
CA SER A 84 5.39 -8.72 9.97
C SER A 84 6.01 -7.75 8.95
N HIS A 85 6.03 -6.44 9.23
CA HIS A 85 6.63 -5.43 8.36
C HIS A 85 8.06 -5.06 8.76
N LYS A 86 8.45 -5.30 10.02
CA LYS A 86 9.78 -4.99 10.52
C LYS A 86 10.83 -5.78 9.73
N GLY A 87 11.84 -5.08 9.20
CA GLY A 87 12.95 -5.70 8.46
C GLY A 87 12.67 -6.01 6.99
N LYS A 88 11.43 -5.87 6.50
CA LYS A 88 11.15 -6.02 5.07
C LYS A 88 11.77 -4.87 4.28
N LYS A 89 12.80 -5.18 3.47
CA LYS A 89 13.43 -4.24 2.55
C LYS A 89 12.65 -4.22 1.23
N LEU A 90 12.34 -3.02 0.73
CA LEU A 90 11.86 -2.85 -0.64
C LEU A 90 12.93 -3.32 -1.64
N SER A 91 12.49 -3.83 -2.79
CA SER A 91 13.41 -4.13 -3.90
C SER A 91 14.08 -2.85 -4.40
N ASP A 92 15.30 -2.96 -4.93
CA ASP A 92 16.08 -1.80 -5.36
C ASP A 92 15.42 -1.07 -6.54
N GLU A 93 14.74 -1.82 -7.42
CA GLU A 93 13.92 -1.24 -8.48
C GLU A 93 12.79 -0.36 -7.91
N THR A 94 12.07 -0.87 -6.90
CA THR A 94 10.98 -0.12 -6.25
C THR A 94 11.52 1.11 -5.53
N LYS A 95 12.65 1.00 -4.84
CA LYS A 95 13.33 2.15 -4.22
C LYS A 95 13.71 3.21 -5.26
N LYS A 96 14.22 2.80 -6.42
CA LYS A 96 14.60 3.72 -7.51
C LYS A 96 13.37 4.45 -8.08
N LYS A 97 12.26 3.75 -8.31
CA LYS A 97 10.98 4.36 -8.76
C LYS A 97 10.45 5.38 -7.74
N LEU A 98 10.43 5.02 -6.45
CA LEU A 98 10.05 5.92 -5.36
C LEU A 98 10.95 7.16 -5.26
N SER A 99 12.26 6.97 -5.44
CA SER A 99 13.25 8.04 -5.38
C SER A 99 13.09 9.04 -6.53
N LYS A 100 12.88 8.56 -7.77
CA LYS A 100 12.63 9.42 -8.94
C LYS A 100 11.38 10.29 -8.75
N THR A 101 10.27 9.68 -8.33
CA THR A 101 8.98 10.37 -8.17
C THR A 101 9.00 11.47 -7.09
N LYS A 102 9.81 11.31 -6.04
CA LYS A 102 9.84 12.24 -4.90
C LYS A 102 10.86 13.37 -5.03
N ARG A 103 11.77 13.32 -5.99
CA ARG A 103 12.89 14.28 -6.10
C ARG A 103 12.56 15.39 -7.09
N LYS A 104 11.89 16.43 -6.61
CA LYS A 104 11.75 17.69 -7.35
C LYS A 104 13.10 18.39 -7.49
N ARG A 105 13.31 19.05 -8.63
CA ARG A 105 14.45 19.92 -8.89
C ARG A 105 14.12 21.34 -8.46
N TYR A 106 15.11 22.01 -7.88
CA TYR A 106 15.01 23.39 -7.46
C TYR A 106 16.18 24.18 -8.01
N LYS A 107 15.90 25.40 -8.44
CA LYS A 107 16.88 26.42 -8.72
C LYS A 107 16.96 27.33 -7.50
N ILE A 108 18.13 27.42 -6.87
CA ILE A 108 18.38 28.29 -5.72
C ILE A 108 19.33 29.38 -6.17
N ILE A 109 18.99 30.63 -5.89
CA ILE A 109 19.83 31.80 -6.15
C ILE A 109 20.32 32.27 -4.79
N ALA A 110 21.63 32.23 -4.57
CA ALA A 110 22.26 32.69 -3.34
C ALA A 110 22.39 34.22 -3.34
N PRO A 111 22.55 34.86 -2.16
CA PRO A 111 22.67 36.31 -2.05
C PRO A 111 23.90 36.89 -2.76
N ASN A 112 24.91 36.06 -3.03
CA ASN A 112 26.11 36.41 -3.81
C ASN A 112 25.89 36.33 -5.34
N GLY A 113 24.69 35.95 -5.80
CA GLY A 113 24.36 35.77 -7.22
C GLY A 113 24.66 34.37 -7.78
N GLU A 114 25.15 33.43 -6.96
CA GLU A 114 25.41 32.07 -7.42
C GLU A 114 24.12 31.27 -7.60
N ASN A 115 24.04 30.53 -8.71
CA ASN A 115 22.90 29.69 -9.05
C ASN A 115 23.21 28.21 -8.77
N PHE A 116 22.37 27.56 -7.96
CA PHE A 116 22.48 26.14 -7.63
C PHE A 116 21.28 25.37 -8.16
N ILE A 117 21.54 24.28 -8.90
CA ILE A 117 20.51 23.34 -9.33
C ILE A 117 20.59 22.09 -8.46
N VAL A 118 19.55 21.81 -7.69
CA VAL A 118 19.57 20.73 -6.69
C VAL A 118 18.39 19.77 -6.80
N HIS A 119 18.67 18.48 -6.64
CA HIS A 119 17.66 17.43 -6.54
C HIS A 119 17.23 17.27 -5.08
N GLY A 120 16.23 18.06 -4.69
CA GLY A 120 15.72 18.13 -3.31
C GLY A 120 16.54 19.06 -2.40
N LEU A 121 15.82 19.90 -1.67
CA LEU A 121 16.41 20.95 -0.82
C LEU A 121 17.06 20.41 0.47
N ARG A 122 16.72 19.19 0.89
CA ARG A 122 17.18 18.62 2.18
C ARG A 122 18.68 18.35 2.18
N ASN A 123 19.20 17.79 1.09
CA ASN A 123 20.64 17.53 0.94
C ASN A 123 21.41 18.84 0.81
N PHE A 124 20.87 19.80 0.06
CA PHE A 124 21.45 21.13 -0.08
C PHE A 124 21.60 21.81 1.29
N CYS A 125 20.52 21.90 2.07
CA CYS A 125 20.56 22.51 3.42
C CYS A 125 21.47 21.75 4.41
N ARG A 126 21.67 20.43 4.23
CA ARG A 126 22.53 19.62 5.11
C ARG A 126 24.02 19.80 4.79
N ASN A 127 24.36 19.96 3.51
CA ASN A 127 25.74 20.09 3.04
C ASN A 127 26.24 21.53 3.12
N TYR A 128 25.37 22.51 2.89
CA TYR A 128 25.68 23.94 2.98
C TYR A 128 25.66 24.40 4.45
N LYS A 129 26.56 23.82 5.27
CA LYS A 129 26.63 24.02 6.73
C LYS A 129 27.09 25.42 7.16
N LYS A 130 27.60 26.25 6.24
CA LYS A 130 28.06 27.63 6.54
C LYS A 130 26.92 28.50 7.07
N GLU A 131 25.69 28.23 6.66
CA GLU A 131 24.50 28.90 7.17
C GLU A 131 23.45 27.87 7.57
N LYS A 132 22.83 28.03 8.75
CA LYS A 132 21.71 27.16 9.19
C LYS A 132 20.47 27.43 8.31
N LEU A 133 20.44 26.88 7.09
CA LEU A 133 19.30 26.94 6.19
C LEU A 133 18.30 25.84 6.51
N ASN A 134 17.01 26.19 6.47
CA ASN A 134 15.93 25.23 6.65
C ASN A 134 15.20 25.02 5.33
N HIS A 135 15.26 23.79 4.83
CA HIS A 135 14.57 23.38 3.60
C HIS A 135 13.07 23.71 3.61
N ALA A 136 12.40 23.69 4.76
CA ALA A 136 10.97 24.01 4.86
C ALA A 136 10.69 25.50 4.53
N ASN A 137 11.59 26.40 4.92
CA ASN A 137 11.47 27.83 4.61
C ASN A 137 11.79 28.10 3.14
N LEU A 138 12.78 27.41 2.56
CA LEU A 138 13.04 27.48 1.11
C LEU A 138 11.86 26.95 0.28
N ILE A 139 11.11 25.97 0.78
CA ILE A 139 9.87 25.52 0.13
C ILE A 139 8.79 26.62 0.19
N LYS A 140 8.72 27.41 1.27
CA LYS A 140 7.78 28.54 1.34
C LYS A 140 8.13 29.60 0.31
N VAL A 141 9.43 29.87 0.12
CA VAL A 141 9.92 30.77 -0.94
C VAL A 141 9.56 30.24 -2.33
N ALA A 142 9.83 28.96 -2.60
CA ALA A 142 9.48 28.33 -3.87
C ALA A 142 7.97 28.30 -4.16
N LYS A 143 7.13 28.31 -3.12
CA LYS A 143 5.67 28.42 -3.25
C LYS A 143 5.18 29.86 -3.39
N GLY A 144 6.08 30.85 -3.45
CA GLY A 144 5.74 32.27 -3.50
C GLY A 144 5.17 32.84 -2.20
N LYS A 145 5.24 32.11 -1.08
CA LYS A 145 4.74 32.62 0.21
C LYS A 145 5.67 33.67 0.81
N TRP A 146 6.96 33.54 0.58
CA TRP A 146 8.02 34.46 1.01
C TRP A 146 8.86 34.86 -0.21
N GLU A 147 9.32 36.09 -0.27
CA GLU A 147 10.12 36.58 -1.40
C GLU A 147 11.54 36.00 -1.39
N HIS A 148 12.15 35.90 -0.20
CA HIS A 148 13.44 35.27 -0.01
C HIS A 148 13.56 34.72 1.42
N TYR A 149 14.52 33.83 1.64
CA TYR A 149 14.90 33.36 2.97
C TYR A 149 16.40 33.58 3.16
N LYS A 150 16.78 34.52 4.04
CA LYS A 150 18.19 34.90 4.27
C LYS A 150 18.93 35.34 2.99
N GLY A 151 18.25 36.03 2.09
CA GLY A 151 18.78 36.41 0.77
C GLY A 151 18.79 35.30 -0.28
N TYR A 152 18.38 34.07 0.07
CA TYR A 152 18.25 32.98 -0.89
C TYR A 152 16.86 32.99 -1.53
N LYS A 153 16.82 33.00 -2.87
CA LYS A 153 15.61 32.75 -3.67
C LYS A 153 15.57 31.31 -4.12
N CYS A 154 14.38 30.74 -4.25
CA CYS A 154 14.19 29.34 -4.59
C CYS A 154 13.02 29.21 -5.57
N GLU A 155 13.22 28.51 -6.67
CA GLU A 155 12.21 28.29 -7.70
C GLU A 155 12.10 26.78 -8.02
N TYR A 156 10.88 26.33 -8.32
CA TYR A 156 10.65 24.97 -8.79
C TYR A 156 11.11 24.83 -10.24
N MET A 157 11.89 23.79 -10.52
CA MET A 157 12.11 23.33 -11.89
C MET A 157 11.20 22.14 -12.15
N GLU A 158 10.19 22.33 -12.98
CA GLU A 158 9.38 21.22 -13.47
C GLU A 158 10.17 20.43 -14.51
N ASP A 159 10.45 19.16 -14.21
CA ASP A 159 10.87 18.22 -15.24
C ASP A 159 9.60 17.94 -16.08
N LYS A 160 9.55 18.45 -17.32
CA LYS A 160 8.48 18.21 -18.31
C LYS A 160 8.42 16.74 -18.80
N SER A 161 8.57 15.76 -17.90
CA SER A 161 8.73 14.34 -18.24
C SER A 161 7.64 13.42 -17.66
N ASN A 162 6.54 13.97 -17.14
CA ASN A 162 5.35 13.20 -16.75
C ASN A 162 4.07 13.79 -17.36
N ALA A 163 4.12 14.18 -18.64
CA ALA A 163 2.94 14.38 -19.46
C ALA A 163 2.89 13.24 -20.51
N VAL A 164 2.49 12.06 -20.06
CA VAL A 164 1.93 10.97 -20.89
C VAL A 164 0.86 10.28 -20.07
#